data_AF-U4VF35-F1
#
_entry.id   AF-U4VF35-F1
#
_cell.length_a   1.000
_cell.length_b   1.000
_cell.length_c   1.000
_cell.angle_alpha   90.00
_cell.angle_beta   90.00
_cell.angle_gamma   90.00
#
_symmetry.space_group_name_H-M   'P 1'
#
loop_
_entity.id
_entity.type
_entity.pdbx_description
1 polymer ?
#
loop_
_entity_poly.entity_id
_entity_poly.type
_entity_poly.pdbx_seq_one_letter_code
_entity_poly.pdbx_strand_id
1 'polypeptide(L)'
;YINNETIAKIAAAGAVFLVVLIVVSLITMKIADFIIDSRIGALDRTLGFLFGGVRGVLLVVVAMLFFNWLVPTNQPAWVTNAKSKPMLDSFGQQLIDLLPANPDQMIEKFKPQQTAPASGEQEEAPVPDDTPAQQ
;
A
#
# COMPACT_ATOMS: atom_id res chain seq x y z
N TYR A 1 9.62 21.11 2.34
CA TYR A 1 9.36 21.22 0.90
C TYR A 1 8.97 19.85 0.40
N ILE A 2 7.70 19.65 0.02
CA ILE A 2 7.24 18.41 -0.59
C ILE A 2 7.34 18.59 -2.10
N ASN A 3 8.14 17.77 -2.76
CA ASN A 3 8.41 17.87 -4.19
C ASN A 3 7.29 17.17 -4.97
N ASN A 4 7.03 17.61 -6.21
CA ASN A 4 6.00 17.02 -7.08
C ASN A 4 6.15 15.49 -7.23
N GLU A 5 7.38 15.00 -7.26
CA GLU A 5 7.67 13.57 -7.38
C GLU A 5 7.15 12.74 -6.18
N THR A 6 7.19 13.28 -4.96
CA THR A 6 6.63 12.62 -3.78
C THR A 6 5.11 12.56 -3.86
N ILE A 7 4.48 13.65 -4.30
CA ILE A 7 3.02 13.71 -4.50
C ILE A 7 2.60 12.72 -5.59
N ALA A 8 3.34 12.66 -6.69
CA ALA A 8 3.09 11.73 -7.78
C ALA A 8 3.21 10.26 -7.34
N LYS A 9 4.23 9.92 -6.53
CA LYS A 9 4.40 8.58 -5.97
C LYS A 9 3.24 8.19 -5.05
N ILE A 10 2.81 9.10 -4.17
CA ILE A 10 1.67 8.86 -3.26
C ILE A 10 0.37 8.72 -4.06
N ALA A 11 0.15 9.59 -5.05
CA ALA A 11 -1.03 9.52 -5.92
C ALA A 11 -1.08 8.20 -6.70
N ALA A 12 0.06 7.75 -7.23
CA ALA A 12 0.16 6.47 -7.92
C ALA A 12 -0.11 5.29 -6.98
N ALA A 13 0.47 5.29 -5.77
CA ALA A 13 0.22 4.25 -4.77
C ALA A 13 -1.25 4.21 -4.33
N GLY A 14 -1.86 5.37 -4.08
CA GLY A 14 -3.27 5.49 -3.74
C GLY A 14 -4.20 5.02 -4.86
N ALA A 15 -3.88 5.35 -6.12
CA ALA A 15 -4.64 4.90 -7.28
C ALA A 15 -4.58 3.38 -7.46
N VAL A 16 -3.38 2.78 -7.37
CA VAL A 16 -3.21 1.31 -7.44
C VAL A 16 -3.95 0.63 -6.30
N PHE A 17 -3.86 1.15 -5.08
CA PHE A 17 -4.58 0.64 -3.92
C PHE A 17 -6.10 0.66 -4.13
N LEU A 18 -6.65 1.76 -4.65
CA LEU A 18 -8.07 1.86 -5.00
C LEU A 18 -8.49 0.85 -6.07
N VAL A 19 -7.69 0.68 -7.13
CA VAL A 19 -7.98 -0.28 -8.19
C VAL A 19 -7.99 -1.71 -7.65
N VAL A 20 -6.98 -2.09 -6.87
CA VAL A 20 -6.92 -3.42 -6.24
C VAL A 20 -8.12 -3.62 -5.31
N LEU A 21 -8.47 -2.62 -4.51
CA LEU A 21 -9.65 -2.65 -3.66
C LEU A 21 -10.94 -2.86 -4.47
N ILE A 22 -11.12 -2.16 -5.59
CA ILE A 22 -12.30 -2.31 -6.45
C ILE A 22 -12.33 -3.71 -7.06
N VAL A 23 -11.20 -4.22 -7.59
CA VAL A 23 -11.14 -5.54 -8.21
C VAL A 23 -11.47 -6.64 -7.19
N VAL A 24 -10.82 -6.61 -6.02
CA VAL A 24 -11.12 -7.56 -4.93
C VAL A 24 -12.58 -7.42 -4.52
N SER A 25 -13.15 -6.21 -4.54
CA SER A 25 -14.59 -5.98 -4.30
C SER A 25 -15.48 -6.81 -5.19
N LEU A 26 -15.21 -6.71 -6.49
CA LEU A 26 -16.06 -7.28 -7.51
C LEU A 26 -15.92 -8.80 -7.45
N ILE A 27 -14.71 -9.31 -7.21
CA ILE A 27 -14.48 -10.75 -7.03
C ILE A 27 -15.25 -11.27 -5.81
N THR A 28 -15.21 -10.60 -4.66
CA THR A 28 -15.93 -11.07 -3.47
C THR A 28 -17.45 -11.04 -3.67
N MET A 29 -17.99 -10.02 -4.34
CA MET A 29 -19.41 -9.99 -4.71
C MET A 29 -19.77 -11.14 -5.65
N LYS A 30 -18.91 -11.47 -6.63
CA LYS A 30 -19.13 -12.58 -7.56
C LYS A 30 -19.07 -13.95 -6.90
N ILE A 31 -18.22 -14.13 -5.89
CA ILE A 31 -18.13 -15.38 -5.12
C ILE A 31 -19.39 -15.59 -4.27
N ALA A 32 -19.93 -14.52 -3.68
CA ALA A 32 -21.20 -14.58 -2.96
C ALA A 32 -22.34 -15.03 -3.89
N ASP A 33 -22.44 -14.45 -5.10
CA ASP A 33 -23.45 -14.83 -6.09
C ASP A 33 -23.39 -16.32 -6.49
N PHE A 34 -22.20 -16.93 -6.51
CA PHE A 34 -22.00 -18.32 -6.93
C PHE A 34 -22.42 -19.36 -5.88
N ILE A 35 -22.55 -18.97 -4.61
CA ILE A 35 -22.89 -19.85 -3.48
C ILE A 35 -24.42 -19.90 -3.26
N ILE A 36 -25.19 -18.97 -3.85
CA ILE A 36 -26.61 -18.70 -3.54
C ILE A 36 -27.63 -19.67 -4.17
N ASP A 37 -27.23 -20.60 -5.03
CA ASP A 37 -28.22 -21.36 -5.83
C ASP A 37 -28.94 -22.51 -5.09
N SER A 38 -28.71 -22.68 -3.77
CA SER A 38 -29.31 -23.78 -3.00
C SER A 38 -29.77 -23.35 -1.60
N ARG A 39 -31.04 -22.91 -1.47
CA ARG A 39 -31.86 -22.81 -0.23
C ARG A 39 -31.32 -22.03 1.00
N ILE A 40 -30.07 -21.53 1.00
CA ILE A 40 -29.39 -20.82 2.10
C ILE A 40 -29.46 -19.28 1.92
N GLY A 41 -30.29 -18.79 0.99
CA GLY A 41 -30.23 -17.41 0.48
C GLY A 41 -30.54 -16.25 1.46
N ALA A 42 -31.03 -16.48 2.69
CA ALA A 42 -31.22 -15.41 3.68
C ALA A 42 -30.00 -15.20 4.59
N LEU A 43 -29.32 -16.29 4.98
CA LEU A 43 -28.12 -16.25 5.80
C LEU A 43 -26.92 -15.69 5.01
N ASP A 44 -26.85 -16.02 3.72
CA ASP A 44 -25.79 -15.51 2.85
C ASP A 44 -25.89 -13.98 2.62
N ARG A 45 -27.12 -13.44 2.57
CA ARG A 45 -27.36 -11.99 2.44
C ARG A 45 -26.95 -11.21 3.68
N THR A 46 -27.17 -11.74 4.89
CA THR A 46 -26.76 -11.07 6.13
C THR A 46 -25.26 -11.15 6.35
N LEU A 47 -24.63 -12.27 5.98
CA LEU A 47 -23.18 -12.41 5.98
C LEU A 47 -22.51 -11.49 4.96
N GLY A 48 -23.08 -11.36 3.76
CA GLY A 48 -22.66 -10.38 2.75
C GLY A 48 -22.79 -8.94 3.22
N PHE A 49 -23.88 -8.59 3.92
CA PHE A 49 -24.05 -7.27 4.54
C PHE A 49 -23.03 -7.00 5.65
N LEU A 50 -22.79 -7.97 6.55
CA LEU A 50 -21.82 -7.83 7.62
C LEU A 50 -20.40 -7.69 7.06
N PHE A 51 -20.03 -8.56 6.12
CA PHE A 51 -18.74 -8.49 5.42
C PHE A 51 -18.57 -7.15 4.69
N GLY A 52 -19.61 -6.69 3.98
CA GLY A 52 -19.64 -5.38 3.34
C GLY A 52 -19.50 -4.21 4.32
N GLY A 53 -20.15 -4.31 5.49
CA GLY A 53 -20.06 -3.31 6.56
C GLY A 53 -18.66 -3.24 7.19
N VAL A 54 -18.09 -4.38 7.57
CA VAL A 54 -16.71 -4.49 8.09
C VAL A 54 -15.73 -3.88 7.09
N ARG A 55 -15.89 -4.22 5.81
CA ARG A 55 -15.05 -3.68 4.76
C ARG A 55 -15.25 -2.17 4.55
N GLY A 56 -16.48 -1.68 4.59
CA GLY A 56 -16.78 -0.26 4.50
C GLY A 56 -16.08 0.52 5.61
N VAL A 57 -16.14 0.00 6.85
CA VAL A 57 -15.40 0.58 7.98
C VAL A 57 -13.90 0.57 7.72
N LEU A 58 -13.33 -0.54 7.24
CA LEU A 58 -11.90 -0.64 6.93
C LEU A 58 -11.45 0.40 5.91
N LEU A 59 -12.23 0.66 4.86
CA LEU A 59 -11.94 1.71 3.88
C LEU A 59 -11.92 3.10 4.51
N VAL A 60 -12.90 3.39 5.37
CA VAL A 60 -13.01 4.70 6.04
C VAL A 60 -11.87 4.89 7.04
N VAL A 61 -11.46 3.84 7.77
CA VAL A 61 -10.30 3.87 8.67
C VAL A 61 -9.03 4.22 7.89
N VAL A 62 -8.77 3.53 6.78
CA VAL A 62 -7.60 3.81 5.94
C VAL A 62 -7.66 5.24 5.38
N ALA A 63 -8.82 5.68 4.90
CA ALA A 63 -9.01 7.07 4.44
C ALA A 63 -8.75 8.09 5.55
N MET A 64 -9.19 7.81 6.78
CA MET A 64 -8.97 8.67 7.95
C MET A 64 -7.48 8.72 8.34
N LEU A 65 -6.75 7.59 8.25
CA LEU A 65 -5.29 7.55 8.44
C LEU A 65 -4.58 8.44 7.42
N PHE A 66 -4.91 8.29 6.13
CA PHE A 66 -4.36 9.15 5.07
C PHE A 66 -4.72 10.62 5.30
N PHE A 67 -5.96 10.92 5.72
CA PHE A 67 -6.41 12.28 5.99
C PHE A 67 -5.64 12.90 7.17
N ASN A 68 -5.50 12.18 8.29
CA ASN A 68 -4.74 12.63 9.46
C ASN A 68 -3.27 12.89 9.11
N TRP A 69 -2.69 12.04 8.25
CA TRP A 69 -1.33 12.21 7.76
C TRP A 69 -1.18 13.41 6.81
N LEU A 70 -2.15 13.62 5.91
CA LEU A 70 -2.13 14.71 4.93
C LEU A 70 -2.46 16.09 5.54
N VAL A 71 -3.37 16.11 6.51
CA VAL A 71 -3.87 17.30 7.21
C VAL A 71 -3.64 17.13 8.71
N PRO A 72 -2.40 17.24 9.18
CA PRO A 72 -2.06 17.05 10.59
C PRO A 72 -2.50 18.23 11.47
N THR A 73 -2.65 19.43 10.90
CA THR A 73 -3.08 20.64 11.60
C THR A 73 -4.27 21.28 10.90
N ASN A 74 -5.08 22.04 11.66
CA ASN A 74 -6.27 22.75 11.14
C ASN A 74 -7.29 21.85 10.42
N GLN A 75 -7.55 20.66 10.97
CA GLN A 75 -8.60 19.79 10.43
C GLN A 75 -9.97 20.49 10.50
N PRO A 76 -10.82 20.36 9.47
CA PRO A 76 -12.09 21.05 9.41
C PRO A 76 -13.05 20.55 10.49
N ALA A 77 -13.91 21.44 10.98
CA ALA A 77 -14.80 21.19 12.12
C ALA A 77 -15.71 19.96 11.94
N TRP A 78 -16.11 19.62 10.71
CA TRP A 78 -16.94 18.45 10.44
C TRP A 78 -16.20 17.13 10.59
N VAL A 79 -14.87 17.11 10.45
CA VAL A 79 -14.03 15.94 10.75
C VAL A 79 -13.79 15.86 12.25
N THR A 80 -13.26 16.94 12.85
CA THR A 80 -12.85 16.94 14.26
C THR A 80 -13.99 16.67 15.23
N ASN A 81 -15.20 17.15 14.92
CA ASN A 81 -16.40 16.92 15.73
C ASN A 81 -17.19 15.67 15.33
N ALA A 82 -16.72 14.87 14.35
CA ALA A 82 -17.42 13.65 13.96
C ALA A 82 -17.42 12.63 15.09
N LYS A 83 -18.59 12.13 15.47
CA LYS A 83 -18.73 11.13 16.53
C LYS A 83 -17.97 9.82 16.24
N SER A 84 -17.79 9.48 14.95
CA SER A 84 -17.05 8.29 14.52
C SER A 84 -15.54 8.48 14.55
N LYS A 85 -15.02 9.72 14.56
CA LYS A 85 -13.58 10.00 14.51
C LYS A 85 -12.76 9.24 15.57
N PRO A 86 -13.08 9.28 16.87
CA PRO A 86 -12.27 8.58 17.88
C PRO A 86 -12.23 7.06 17.68
N MET A 87 -13.32 6.46 17.18
CA MET A 87 -13.37 5.03 16.84
C MET A 87 -12.48 4.73 15.64
N LEU A 88 -12.58 5.53 14.57
CA LEU A 88 -11.79 5.36 13.35
C LEU A 88 -10.29 5.52 13.61
N ASP A 89 -9.91 6.50 14.42
CA ASP A 89 -8.50 6.72 14.82
C ASP A 89 -7.97 5.53 15.64
N SER A 90 -8.77 5.00 16.56
CA SER A 90 -8.40 3.83 17.37
C SER A 90 -8.19 2.58 16.51
N PHE A 91 -9.10 2.30 15.58
CA PHE A 91 -8.94 1.20 14.62
C PHE A 91 -7.77 1.42 13.68
N GLY A 92 -7.51 2.67 13.30
CA GLY A 92 -6.34 3.02 12.50
C GLY A 92 -5.03 2.72 13.23
N GLN A 93 -4.95 3.05 14.52
CA GLN A 93 -3.77 2.73 15.33
C GLN A 93 -3.56 1.23 15.47
N GLN A 94 -4.63 0.46 15.75
CA GLN A 94 -4.56 -1.00 15.80
C GLN A 94 -4.09 -1.59 14.47
N LEU A 95 -4.54 -1.04 13.34
CA LEU A 95 -4.10 -1.49 12.02
C LEU A 95 -2.61 -1.23 11.81
N ILE A 96 -2.10 -0.09 12.27
CA ILE A 96 -0.66 0.23 12.22
C ILE A 96 0.14 -0.71 13.12
N ASP A 97 -0.35 -1.02 14.32
CA ASP A 97 0.34 -1.89 15.27
C ASP A 97 0.44 -3.34 14.78
N LEU A 98 -0.51 -3.76 13.92
CA LEU A 98 -0.48 -5.06 13.25
C LEU A 98 0.49 -5.11 12.06
N LEU A 99 0.97 -3.97 11.56
CA LEU A 99 1.95 -3.95 10.48
C LEU A 99 3.33 -4.39 11.02
N PRO A 100 4.08 -5.19 10.25
CA PRO A 100 5.44 -5.56 10.63
C PRO A 100 6.34 -4.32 10.68
N ALA A 101 7.26 -4.28 11.65
CA ALA A 101 8.13 -3.14 11.89
C ALA A 101 8.98 -2.68 10.69
N ASN A 102 9.18 -3.53 9.67
CA ASN A 102 10.02 -3.25 8.50
C ASN A 102 9.29 -3.58 7.17
N PRO A 103 8.35 -2.74 6.72
CA PRO A 103 7.65 -2.98 5.44
C PRO A 103 8.59 -2.86 4.23
N ASP A 104 9.64 -2.04 4.31
CA ASP A 104 10.56 -1.77 3.21
C ASP A 104 11.34 -3.01 2.77
N GLN A 105 11.74 -3.86 3.72
CA GLN A 105 12.45 -5.11 3.45
C GLN A 105 11.60 -6.14 2.71
N MET A 106 10.27 -6.02 2.79
CA MET A 106 9.37 -6.85 1.99
C MET A 106 9.30 -6.34 0.55
N ILE A 107 9.31 -5.03 0.34
CA ILE A 107 9.24 -4.42 -0.99
C ILE A 107 10.55 -4.62 -1.77
N GLU A 108 11.71 -4.60 -1.10
CA GLU A 108 13.01 -4.88 -1.74
C GLU A 108 13.09 -6.29 -2.33
N LYS A 109 12.42 -7.28 -1.71
CA LYS A 109 12.35 -8.65 -2.25
C LYS A 109 11.55 -8.75 -3.56
N PHE A 110 10.72 -7.76 -3.86
CA PHE A 110 9.87 -7.71 -5.05
C PHE A 110 10.29 -6.64 -6.06
N LYS A 111 11.34 -5.84 -5.79
CA LYS A 111 11.93 -4.99 -6.84
C LYS A 111 12.53 -5.93 -7.90
N PRO A 112 12.01 -5.96 -9.14
CA PRO A 112 12.72 -6.63 -10.21
C PRO A 112 14.08 -5.96 -10.31
N GLN A 113 15.15 -6.76 -10.27
CA GLN A 113 16.50 -6.29 -10.51
C GLN A 113 16.46 -5.55 -11.86
N GLN A 114 16.46 -4.22 -11.81
CA GLN A 114 16.58 -3.42 -13.00
C GLN A 114 18.02 -3.63 -13.44
N THR A 115 18.22 -4.58 -14.35
CA THR A 115 19.50 -4.84 -15.00
C THR A 115 19.94 -3.53 -15.59
N ALA A 116 20.94 -2.90 -14.97
CA ALA A 116 21.55 -1.69 -15.50
C ALA A 116 22.05 -2.00 -16.93
N PRO A 117 21.89 -1.06 -17.88
CA PRO A 117 22.41 -1.26 -19.23
C PRO A 117 23.92 -1.43 -19.13
N ALA A 118 24.44 -2.37 -19.91
CA ALA A 118 25.87 -2.58 -20.08
C ALA A 118 26.54 -1.28 -20.52
N SER A 119 27.13 -0.57 -19.55
CA SER A 119 28.04 0.53 -19.81
C SER A 119 29.35 -0.11 -20.29
N GLY A 120 29.54 -0.01 -21.60
CA GLY A 120 30.76 -0.12 -22.40
C GLY A 120 31.99 -0.79 -21.81
N GLU A 121 32.53 -1.74 -22.58
CA GLU A 121 33.95 -2.05 -22.64
C GLU A 121 34.85 -0.82 -22.36
N GLN A 122 35.48 -0.82 -21.19
CA GLN A 122 36.82 -0.27 -21.01
C GLN A 122 37.73 -1.42 -20.61
N GLU A 123 38.22 -2.08 -21.65
CA GLU A 123 39.37 -2.96 -21.61
C GLU A 123 40.60 -2.07 -21.39
N GLU A 124 41.02 -1.91 -20.14
CA GLU A 124 42.33 -1.35 -19.80
C GLU A 124 43.08 -2.40 -18.98
N ALA A 125 43.92 -3.17 -19.68
CA ALA A 125 44.76 -4.21 -19.12
C ALA A 125 45.81 -3.65 -18.15
N PRO A 126 46.19 -4.37 -17.08
CA PRO A 126 47.24 -3.91 -16.19
C PRO A 126 48.60 -4.10 -16.86
N VAL A 127 49.34 -3.01 -17.04
CA VAL A 127 50.75 -3.02 -17.44
C VAL A 127 51.57 -3.55 -16.26
N PRO A 128 52.42 -4.59 -16.41
CA PRO A 128 53.23 -5.08 -15.29
C PRO A 128 54.38 -4.11 -14.99
N ASP A 129 54.52 -3.77 -13.70
CA ASP A 129 55.68 -3.13 -13.09
C ASP A 129 56.93 -4.00 -13.26
N ASP A 130 57.98 -3.50 -13.91
CA ASP A 130 59.35 -4.03 -13.77
C ASP A 130 60.23 -3.01 -13.04
N THR A 131 60.60 -3.38 -11.82
CA THR A 131 61.47 -2.68 -10.88
C THR A 131 62.93 -2.69 -11.40
N PRO A 132 63.73 -1.61 -11.23
CA PRO A 132 65.08 -1.55 -11.76
C PRO A 132 66.06 -2.38 -10.91
N ALA A 133 66.76 -3.33 -11.54
CA ALA A 133 67.96 -3.96 -10.98
C ALA A 133 69.17 -3.60 -11.86
N GLN A 134 70.19 -3.04 -11.21
CA GLN A 134 71.41 -2.51 -11.80
C GLN A 134 72.38 -3.60 -12.26
N GLN A 135 73.08 -3.36 -13.38
CA GLN A 135 74.56 -3.41 -13.49
C GLN A 135 75.04 -2.78 -14.80
#